data_AF-A0A316UQL3-F1
#
_entry.id   AF-A0A316UQL3-F1
#
_cell.length_a   1.000
_cell.length_b   1.000
_cell.length_c   1.000
_cell.angle_alpha   90.00
_cell.angle_beta   90.00
_cell.angle_gamma   90.00
#
_symmetry.space_group_name_H-M   'P 1'
#
loop_
_entity.id
_entity.type
_entity.pdbx_description
1 polymer ?
#
loop_
_entity_poly.entity_id
_entity_poly.type
_entity_poly.pdbx_seq_one_letter_code
_entity_poly.pdbx_strand_id
1 'polypeptide(L)'
;MAPPSSSSTAKSAALDEHCYYCFEVINASLKRTGSDLVVPFEDQGSEYPLFITWNIYPSSTLGKLVKSTPRLRGCIGCFEPLPIVEGLADYAKTSAFKDRRFSPITESELPRLECGVSLLTDFEECQDYLDWEVGTHGIYIHLPNPQLASQTDGGLGLANDGTPSSSSASSSGSSTPAASAPRKWLRSSGSERPFLTATYLPDVMPAQGWTKVEAIDSAIRKAGWDGRITESTRKSLRVRRYQSAKCTRTYDEWMEWRSGAERA
;
A
#
# COMPACT_ATOMS: atom_id res chain seq x y z
N MET A 1 45.65 6.99 -12.46
CA MET A 1 44.34 6.75 -13.10
C MET A 1 43.70 5.56 -12.39
N ALA A 2 42.73 5.82 -11.51
CA ALA A 2 41.91 4.76 -10.93
C ALA A 2 40.90 4.26 -12.00
N PRO A 3 40.56 2.96 -12.03
CA PRO A 3 39.58 2.45 -12.98
C PRO A 3 38.19 3.04 -12.65
N PRO A 4 37.31 3.22 -13.65
CA PRO A 4 35.94 3.65 -13.40
C PRO A 4 35.22 2.54 -12.62
N SER A 5 34.66 2.92 -11.47
CA SER A 5 33.74 2.11 -10.68
C SER A 5 32.59 1.62 -11.58
N SER A 6 32.47 0.30 -11.71
CA SER A 6 31.36 -0.37 -12.37
C SER A 6 30.03 0.12 -11.79
N SER A 7 29.25 0.86 -12.58
CA SER A 7 27.89 1.23 -12.24
C SER A 7 27.03 -0.04 -12.21
N SER A 8 26.79 -0.58 -11.03
CA SER A 8 25.77 -1.61 -10.84
C SER A 8 24.41 -0.97 -11.10
N THR A 9 23.80 -1.26 -12.25
CA THR A 9 22.40 -0.89 -12.49
C THR A 9 21.56 -1.64 -11.46
N ALA A 10 21.09 -0.95 -10.42
CA ALA A 10 20.23 -1.55 -9.42
C ALA A 10 18.97 -2.08 -10.12
N LYS A 11 18.65 -3.36 -9.92
CA LYS A 11 17.40 -3.94 -10.44
C LYS A 11 16.22 -3.27 -9.73
N SER A 12 15.23 -2.81 -10.50
CA SER A 12 13.98 -2.27 -9.96
C SER A 12 13.28 -3.32 -9.10
N ALA A 13 12.77 -2.94 -7.92
CA ALA A 13 11.97 -3.83 -7.08
C ALA A 13 10.62 -4.18 -7.74
N ALA A 14 10.06 -3.28 -8.55
CA ALA A 14 8.85 -3.54 -9.32
C ALA A 14 9.21 -4.12 -10.70
N LEU A 15 8.77 -5.36 -10.93
CA LEU A 15 9.00 -6.14 -12.16
C LEU A 15 7.74 -6.18 -13.02
N ASP A 16 7.90 -6.42 -14.32
CA ASP A 16 6.78 -6.52 -15.26
C ASP A 16 5.87 -7.71 -14.94
N GLU A 17 6.49 -8.79 -14.48
CA GLU A 17 5.86 -10.02 -14.03
C GLU A 17 4.89 -9.79 -12.88
N HIS A 18 5.08 -8.75 -12.06
CA HIS A 18 4.11 -8.35 -11.04
C HIS A 18 2.79 -7.88 -11.68
N CYS A 19 2.87 -7.07 -12.74
CA CYS A 19 1.68 -6.64 -13.49
C CYS A 19 0.99 -7.82 -14.18
N TYR A 20 1.76 -8.73 -14.77
CA TYR A 20 1.24 -9.94 -15.43
C TYR A 20 0.54 -10.87 -14.43
N TYR A 21 1.11 -11.03 -13.24
CA TYR A 21 0.47 -11.79 -12.17
C TYR A 21 -0.86 -11.14 -11.73
N CYS A 22 -0.92 -9.81 -11.60
CA CYS A 22 -2.17 -9.12 -11.33
C CYS A 22 -3.23 -9.36 -12.41
N PHE A 23 -2.84 -9.40 -13.69
CA PHE A 23 -3.75 -9.77 -14.79
C PHE A 23 -4.24 -11.22 -14.68
N GLU A 24 -3.37 -12.19 -14.45
CA GLU A 24 -3.76 -13.58 -14.23
C GLU A 24 -4.78 -13.71 -13.09
N VAL A 25 -4.54 -12.99 -11.99
CA VAL A 25 -5.41 -12.98 -10.81
C VAL A 25 -6.83 -12.49 -11.14
N ILE A 26 -6.96 -11.35 -11.84
CA ILE A 26 -8.30 -10.83 -12.18
C ILE A 26 -8.96 -11.62 -13.31
N ASN A 27 -8.18 -12.13 -14.28
CA ASN A 27 -8.68 -12.97 -15.37
C ASN A 27 -9.25 -14.28 -14.82
N ALA A 28 -8.56 -14.95 -13.90
CA ALA A 28 -9.08 -16.15 -13.24
C ALA A 28 -10.33 -15.86 -12.41
N SER A 29 -10.37 -14.72 -11.72
CA SER A 29 -11.55 -14.27 -10.97
C SER A 29 -12.77 -14.03 -11.87
N LEU A 30 -12.56 -13.45 -13.06
CA LEU A 30 -13.61 -13.18 -14.05
C LEU A 30 -14.12 -14.47 -14.73
N LYS A 31 -13.20 -15.36 -15.11
CA LYS A 31 -13.51 -16.65 -15.74
C LYS A 31 -14.02 -17.70 -14.75
N ARG A 32 -13.98 -17.41 -13.44
CA ARG A 32 -14.32 -18.32 -12.34
C ARG A 32 -13.51 -19.61 -12.40
N THR A 33 -12.25 -19.52 -12.86
CA THR A 33 -11.31 -20.64 -12.85
C THR A 33 -10.66 -20.75 -11.46
N GLY A 34 -10.21 -21.96 -11.09
CA GLY A 34 -9.61 -22.25 -9.79
C GLY A 34 -8.35 -21.41 -9.48
N SER A 35 -7.92 -21.47 -8.23
CA SER A 35 -6.86 -20.63 -7.62
C SER A 35 -5.43 -21.04 -7.91
N ASP A 36 -5.19 -22.03 -8.78
CA ASP A 36 -3.85 -22.56 -9.07
C ASP A 36 -3.13 -21.66 -10.07
N LEU A 37 -2.86 -20.42 -9.65
CA LEU A 37 -2.10 -19.46 -10.42
C LEU A 37 -0.61 -19.69 -10.20
N VAL A 38 0.11 -19.83 -11.31
CA VAL A 38 1.57 -19.88 -11.29
C VAL A 38 2.10 -18.46 -11.07
N VAL A 39 2.99 -18.30 -10.09
CA VAL A 39 3.66 -17.02 -9.81
C VAL A 39 4.84 -16.87 -10.80
N PRO A 40 4.86 -15.84 -11.65
CA PRO A 40 5.84 -15.71 -12.72
C PRO A 40 7.16 -15.04 -12.30
N PHE A 41 7.42 -14.91 -11.00
CA PHE A 41 8.59 -14.23 -10.46
C PHE A 41 9.06 -14.92 -9.17
N GLU A 42 10.31 -14.65 -8.79
CA GLU A 42 10.87 -15.14 -7.53
C GLU A 42 10.33 -14.31 -6.36
N ASP A 43 9.65 -14.96 -5.42
CA ASP A 43 9.07 -14.31 -4.23
C ASP A 43 10.15 -13.85 -3.23
N GLN A 44 11.25 -14.61 -3.11
CA GLN A 44 12.38 -14.40 -2.18
C GLN A 44 11.98 -14.02 -0.72
N GLY A 45 10.71 -14.20 -0.32
CA GLY A 45 10.18 -13.72 0.96
C GLY A 45 10.11 -12.19 1.06
N SER A 46 10.04 -11.48 -0.07
CA SER A 46 10.03 -10.02 -0.09
C SER A 46 8.66 -9.47 0.32
N GLU A 47 8.65 -8.48 1.20
CA GLU A 47 7.43 -7.83 1.67
C GLU A 47 7.45 -6.34 1.32
N TYR A 48 6.32 -5.83 0.82
CA TYR A 48 6.20 -4.43 0.43
C TYR A 48 4.84 -3.88 0.82
N PRO A 49 4.77 -2.64 1.32
CA PRO A 49 3.59 -1.84 1.14
C PRO A 49 3.42 -1.57 -0.36
N LEU A 50 2.20 -1.73 -0.86
CA LEU A 50 1.96 -1.72 -2.31
C LEU A 50 0.65 -1.09 -2.70
N PHE A 51 0.58 -0.63 -3.95
CA PHE A 51 -0.61 -0.11 -4.59
C PHE A 51 -0.78 -0.78 -5.96
N ILE A 52 -1.99 -1.27 -6.21
CA ILE A 52 -2.39 -1.77 -7.53
C ILE A 52 -3.34 -0.77 -8.14
N THR A 53 -3.00 -0.35 -9.35
CA THR A 53 -3.76 0.60 -10.16
C THR A 53 -4.20 -0.08 -11.43
N TRP A 54 -5.47 0.07 -11.78
CA TRP A 54 -6.02 -0.26 -13.08
C TRP A 54 -6.34 1.04 -13.81
N ASN A 55 -5.80 1.20 -15.01
CA ASN A 55 -6.23 2.24 -15.95
C ASN A 55 -6.98 1.58 -17.11
N ILE A 56 -7.82 2.34 -17.80
CA ILE A 56 -8.56 1.88 -18.97
C ILE A 56 -8.42 2.86 -20.12
N TYR A 57 -8.10 2.32 -21.30
CA TYR A 57 -8.08 3.06 -22.54
C TYR A 57 -9.51 3.27 -23.07
N PRO A 58 -9.84 4.45 -23.61
CA PRO A 58 -11.11 4.68 -24.28
C PRO A 58 -11.35 3.66 -25.40
N SER A 59 -12.59 3.23 -25.60
CA SER A 59 -12.96 2.42 -26.76
C SER A 59 -12.90 3.32 -27.99
N SER A 60 -11.76 3.40 -28.68
CA SER A 60 -11.63 4.25 -29.86
C SER A 60 -12.29 3.55 -31.05
N THR A 61 -13.36 4.13 -31.60
CA THR A 61 -13.87 3.80 -32.94
C THR A 61 -13.06 4.51 -34.04
N LEU A 62 -12.27 5.53 -33.66
CA LEU A 62 -11.43 6.34 -34.56
C LEU A 62 -9.95 5.94 -34.37
N GLY A 63 -9.58 4.81 -34.97
CA GLY A 63 -8.32 4.12 -34.68
C GLY A 63 -7.05 4.98 -34.79
N LYS A 64 -6.08 4.65 -33.93
CA LYS A 64 -4.61 4.85 -34.06
C LYS A 64 -4.05 6.25 -34.37
N LEU A 65 -4.86 7.28 -34.64
CA LEU A 65 -4.39 8.63 -35.01
C LEU A 65 -4.18 9.55 -33.81
N VAL A 66 -4.82 9.28 -32.67
CA VAL A 66 -4.66 10.05 -31.44
C VAL A 66 -4.16 9.12 -30.35
N LYS A 67 -3.00 9.45 -29.77
CA LYS A 67 -2.44 8.77 -28.59
C LYS A 67 -3.42 8.99 -27.44
N SER A 68 -4.31 8.03 -27.18
CA SER A 68 -5.30 8.19 -26.12
C SER A 68 -4.64 7.96 -24.77
N THR A 69 -4.82 8.91 -23.84
CA THR A 69 -4.38 8.74 -22.46
C THR A 69 -5.38 7.84 -21.73
N PRO A 70 -4.91 6.81 -21.01
CA PRO A 70 -5.82 5.97 -20.24
C PRO A 70 -6.35 6.75 -19.03
N ARG A 71 -7.53 6.37 -18.54
CA ARG A 71 -8.14 6.96 -17.34
C ARG A 71 -8.14 5.96 -16.19
N LEU A 72 -8.11 6.44 -14.97
CA LEU A 72 -8.19 5.59 -13.78
C LEU A 72 -9.46 4.74 -13.77
N ARG A 73 -9.30 3.45 -13.49
CA ARG A 73 -10.36 2.42 -13.46
C ARG A 73 -10.46 1.69 -12.12
N GLY A 74 -9.44 1.82 -11.27
CA GLY A 74 -9.40 1.37 -9.89
C GLY A 74 -8.01 1.61 -9.29
N CYS A 75 -7.90 1.95 -8.01
CA CYS A 75 -6.60 2.03 -7.35
C CYS A 75 -6.75 1.86 -5.84
N ILE A 76 -6.19 0.77 -5.31
CA ILE A 76 -6.22 0.45 -3.88
C ILE A 76 -4.86 -0.15 -3.50
N GLY A 77 -4.42 0.13 -2.26
CA GLY A 77 -3.16 -0.34 -1.72
C GLY A 77 -3.12 -0.24 -0.20
N CYS A 78 -1.98 -0.60 0.38
CA CYS A 78 -1.71 -0.50 1.81
C CYS A 78 -0.31 0.04 2.12
N PHE A 79 -0.19 0.56 3.33
CA PHE A 79 1.07 1.03 3.91
C PHE A 79 1.71 0.02 4.87
N GLU A 80 1.05 -1.11 5.10
CA GLU A 80 1.60 -2.25 5.82
C GLU A 80 2.30 -3.18 4.83
N PRO A 81 3.55 -3.59 5.10
CA PRO A 81 4.23 -4.58 4.27
C PRO A 81 3.45 -5.89 4.22
N LEU A 82 3.28 -6.42 3.01
CA LEU A 82 2.68 -7.72 2.78
C LEU A 82 3.62 -8.56 1.91
N PRO A 83 3.63 -9.90 2.09
CA PRO A 83 4.28 -10.82 1.15
C PRO A 83 3.86 -10.48 -0.28
N ILE A 84 4.83 -10.31 -1.18
CA ILE A 84 4.59 -9.74 -2.51
C ILE A 84 3.52 -10.53 -3.28
N VAL A 85 3.54 -11.86 -3.23
CA VAL A 85 2.54 -12.70 -3.92
C VAL A 85 1.12 -12.47 -3.37
N GLU A 86 0.94 -12.55 -2.05
CA GLU A 86 -0.36 -12.37 -1.40
C GLU A 86 -0.89 -10.95 -1.64
N GLY A 87 -0.04 -9.95 -1.41
CA GLY A 87 -0.41 -8.56 -1.55
C GLY A 87 -0.77 -8.18 -2.99
N LEU A 88 -0.01 -8.63 -3.99
CA LEU A 88 -0.37 -8.41 -5.40
C LEU A 88 -1.73 -9.06 -5.73
N ALA A 89 -1.97 -10.29 -5.30
CA ALA A 89 -3.22 -10.99 -5.59
C ALA A 89 -4.43 -10.32 -4.93
N ASP A 90 -4.33 -9.99 -3.64
CA ASP A 90 -5.42 -9.40 -2.88
C ASP A 90 -5.76 -7.98 -3.34
N TYR A 91 -4.74 -7.15 -3.58
CA TYR A 91 -4.95 -5.78 -4.02
C TYR A 91 -5.29 -5.68 -5.51
N ALA A 92 -4.90 -6.64 -6.35
CA ALA A 92 -5.41 -6.74 -7.73
C ALA A 92 -6.93 -6.95 -7.73
N LYS A 93 -7.44 -7.93 -6.98
CA LYS A 93 -8.89 -8.18 -6.85
C LYS A 93 -9.62 -7.00 -6.20
N THR A 94 -9.03 -6.42 -5.15
CA THR A 94 -9.67 -5.35 -4.40
C THR A 94 -9.77 -4.07 -5.24
N SER A 95 -8.69 -3.67 -5.91
CA SER A 95 -8.71 -2.51 -6.81
C SER A 95 -9.60 -2.72 -8.05
N ALA A 96 -9.69 -3.95 -8.59
CA ALA A 96 -10.52 -4.24 -9.76
C ALA A 96 -12.03 -4.34 -9.44
N PHE A 97 -12.39 -4.91 -8.29
CA PHE A 97 -13.78 -5.31 -8.02
C PHE A 97 -14.41 -4.65 -6.80
N LYS A 98 -13.63 -4.03 -5.92
CA LYS A 98 -14.10 -3.50 -4.62
C LYS A 98 -13.77 -2.02 -4.41
N ASP A 99 -13.15 -1.35 -5.38
CA ASP A 99 -12.98 0.11 -5.34
C ASP A 99 -14.33 0.80 -5.57
N ARG A 100 -14.96 1.27 -4.49
CA ARG A 100 -16.31 1.86 -4.50
C ARG A 100 -16.47 3.11 -5.38
N ARG A 101 -15.38 3.71 -5.87
CA ARG A 101 -15.42 4.84 -6.82
C ARG A 101 -15.79 4.39 -8.24
N PHE A 102 -15.66 3.09 -8.53
CA PHE A 102 -15.88 2.51 -9.85
C PHE A 102 -16.77 1.26 -9.75
N SER A 103 -17.48 0.93 -10.83
CA SER A 103 -18.14 -0.38 -10.93
C SER A 103 -17.09 -1.50 -11.03
N PRO A 104 -17.36 -2.74 -10.60
CA PRO A 104 -16.42 -3.84 -10.81
C PRO A 104 -15.99 -3.96 -12.27
N ILE A 105 -14.71 -4.20 -12.52
CA ILE A 105 -14.17 -4.45 -13.87
C ILE A 105 -14.84 -5.69 -14.47
N THR A 106 -15.21 -5.62 -15.74
CA THR A 106 -15.81 -6.74 -16.48
C THR A 106 -14.83 -7.39 -17.46
N GLU A 107 -15.11 -8.61 -17.90
CA GLU A 107 -14.28 -9.33 -18.89
C GLU A 107 -14.12 -8.54 -20.19
N SER A 108 -15.18 -7.86 -20.65
CA SER A 108 -15.14 -7.03 -21.86
C SER A 108 -14.21 -5.81 -21.76
N GLU A 109 -13.84 -5.41 -20.54
CA GLU A 109 -12.91 -4.31 -20.32
C GLU A 109 -11.45 -4.76 -20.37
N LEU A 110 -11.15 -6.04 -20.12
CA LEU A 110 -9.78 -6.57 -20.02
C LEU A 110 -8.88 -6.13 -21.19
N PRO A 111 -9.29 -6.23 -22.48
CA PRO A 111 -8.44 -5.84 -23.61
C PRO A 111 -8.06 -4.36 -23.67
N ARG A 112 -8.64 -3.52 -22.81
CA ARG A 112 -8.39 -2.08 -22.75
C ARG A 112 -7.69 -1.67 -21.46
N LEU A 113 -7.33 -2.61 -20.59
CA LEU A 113 -6.73 -2.31 -19.30
C LEU A 113 -5.23 -2.14 -19.38
N GLU A 114 -4.73 -1.36 -18.44
CA GLU A 114 -3.34 -1.28 -18.05
C GLU A 114 -3.27 -1.48 -16.54
N CYS A 115 -2.40 -2.39 -16.11
CA CYS A 115 -2.08 -2.63 -14.72
C CYS A 115 -0.87 -1.78 -14.34
N GLY A 116 -0.92 -1.11 -13.21
CA GLY A 116 0.21 -0.45 -12.57
C GLY A 116 0.45 -1.02 -11.19
N VAL A 117 1.68 -1.45 -10.94
CA VAL A 117 2.15 -1.90 -9.62
C VAL A 117 3.11 -0.85 -9.07
N SER A 118 2.85 -0.40 -7.85
CA SER A 118 3.77 0.47 -7.11
C SER A 118 4.15 -0.22 -5.81
N LEU A 119 5.44 -0.53 -5.63
CA LEU A 119 6.00 -1.07 -4.40
C LEU A 119 6.73 0.06 -3.66
N LEU A 120 6.47 0.21 -2.37
CA LEU A 120 7.11 1.22 -1.53
C LEU A 120 8.39 0.63 -0.92
N THR A 121 9.52 1.31 -1.10
CA THR A 121 10.86 0.84 -0.74
C THR A 121 11.60 1.87 0.10
N ASP A 122 12.73 1.47 0.68
CA ASP A 122 13.71 2.39 1.27
C ASP A 122 13.11 3.31 2.36
N PHE A 123 12.35 2.72 3.29
CA PHE A 123 11.78 3.47 4.41
C PHE A 123 12.88 3.90 5.40
N GLU A 124 13.01 5.20 5.60
CA GLU A 124 13.99 5.81 6.51
C GLU A 124 13.31 6.82 7.44
N GLU A 125 13.70 6.85 8.72
CA GLU A 125 13.30 7.92 9.64
C GLU A 125 14.06 9.21 9.27
N CYS A 126 13.32 10.31 9.17
CA CYS A 126 13.86 11.63 8.85
C CYS A 126 14.46 12.28 10.10
N GLN A 127 15.52 13.07 9.95
CA GLN A 127 16.11 13.85 11.05
C GLN A 127 15.16 14.94 11.56
N ASP A 128 14.43 15.56 10.63
CA ASP A 128 13.36 16.51 10.92
C ASP A 128 12.24 16.39 9.87
N TYR A 129 11.16 17.16 10.05
CA TYR A 129 9.97 17.07 9.20
C TYR A 129 10.18 17.53 7.74
N LEU A 130 11.35 18.09 7.41
CA LEU A 130 11.75 18.55 6.08
C LEU A 130 12.90 17.74 5.46
N ASP A 131 13.44 16.73 6.17
CA ASP A 131 14.53 15.84 5.72
C ASP A 131 14.03 14.77 4.73
N TRP A 132 13.51 15.21 3.60
CA TRP A 132 13.09 14.42 2.45
C TRP A 132 13.24 15.25 1.16
N GLU A 133 12.92 14.72 -0.01
CA GLU A 133 13.11 15.43 -1.29
C GLU A 133 11.85 15.34 -2.14
N VAL A 134 11.40 16.48 -2.66
CA VAL A 134 10.19 16.57 -3.49
C VAL A 134 10.46 15.88 -4.82
N GLY A 135 9.55 14.99 -5.22
CA GLY A 135 9.66 14.21 -6.46
C GLY A 135 10.50 12.93 -6.33
N THR A 136 11.29 12.80 -5.28
CA THR A 136 12.03 11.57 -4.95
C THR A 136 11.29 10.76 -3.88
N HIS A 137 10.91 11.41 -2.79
CA HIS A 137 10.42 10.75 -1.58
C HIS A 137 8.92 10.93 -1.37
N GLY A 138 8.26 9.84 -0.96
CA GLY A 138 6.99 9.91 -0.25
C GLY A 138 7.22 10.18 1.23
N ILE A 139 6.19 10.63 1.93
CA ILE A 139 6.24 10.88 3.38
C ILE A 139 5.18 10.04 4.10
N TYR A 140 5.54 9.53 5.27
CA TYR A 140 4.62 8.89 6.21
C TYR A 140 4.80 9.53 7.59
N ILE A 141 3.81 10.32 8.00
CA ILE A 141 3.87 11.10 9.24
C ILE A 141 3.17 10.39 10.40
N HIS A 142 3.71 10.57 11.60
CA HIS A 142 3.10 10.20 12.86
C HIS A 142 3.08 11.43 13.76
N LEU A 143 1.88 11.91 14.06
CA LEU A 143 1.65 13.05 14.94
C LEU A 143 1.06 12.54 16.25
N PRO A 144 1.62 12.88 17.43
CA PRO A 144 1.02 12.54 18.72
C PRO A 144 -0.43 13.05 18.80
N ASN A 145 -1.35 12.18 19.21
CA ASN A 145 -2.76 12.55 19.34
C ASN A 145 -2.99 13.33 20.65
N PRO A 146 -3.37 14.61 20.60
CA PRO A 146 -3.51 15.44 21.80
C PRO A 146 -4.71 15.02 22.66
N GLN A 147 -5.72 14.37 22.09
CA GLN A 147 -6.90 13.88 22.81
C GLN A 147 -6.57 12.70 23.75
N LEU A 148 -5.45 12.01 23.47
CA LEU A 148 -4.95 10.86 24.22
C LEU A 148 -3.72 11.20 25.07
N ALA A 149 -2.93 12.18 24.66
CA ALA A 149 -1.71 12.60 25.35
C ALA A 149 -1.98 13.14 26.77
N SER A 150 -3.21 13.55 27.07
CA SER A 150 -3.60 14.02 28.41
C SER A 150 -3.94 12.90 29.41
N GLN A 151 -3.81 11.62 29.06
CA GLN A 151 -4.12 10.50 29.98
C GLN A 151 -2.89 9.76 30.54
N THR A 152 -1.67 10.09 30.13
CA THR A 152 -0.44 9.39 30.60
C THR A 152 0.34 10.11 31.70
N ASP A 153 -0.15 11.24 32.22
CA ASP A 153 0.55 11.97 33.29
C ASP A 153 -0.44 12.37 34.39
N GLY A 154 -0.52 11.53 35.42
CA GLY A 154 -1.53 11.64 36.48
C GLY A 154 -1.30 10.73 37.67
N GLY A 155 -0.20 10.96 38.39
CA GLY A 155 -0.17 10.90 39.85
C GLY A 155 -0.18 9.53 40.55
N LEU A 156 0.93 9.23 41.22
CA LEU A 156 0.98 8.33 42.37
C LEU A 156 -0.03 8.79 43.44
N GLY A 157 -1.19 8.16 43.48
CA GLY A 157 -2.23 8.34 44.50
C GLY A 157 -2.42 7.05 45.29
N LEU A 158 -2.06 7.10 46.57
CA LEU A 158 -2.25 6.06 47.58
C LEU A 158 -3.73 5.68 47.74
N ALA A 159 -4.08 4.39 47.63
CA ALA A 159 -5.24 3.81 48.34
C ALA A 159 -5.16 2.26 48.41
N ASN A 160 -4.93 1.80 49.64
CA ASN A 160 -5.42 0.60 50.32
C ASN A 160 -6.11 -0.55 49.54
N ASP A 161 -5.49 -1.72 49.70
CA ASP A 161 -6.01 -2.96 50.32
C ASP A 161 -7.40 -3.49 49.95
N GLY A 162 -7.41 -4.74 49.48
CA GLY A 162 -8.61 -5.47 49.10
C GLY A 162 -8.32 -6.83 48.48
N THR A 163 -7.62 -7.70 49.20
CA THR A 163 -7.61 -9.16 48.95
C THR A 163 -9.04 -9.70 49.07
N PRO A 164 -9.47 -10.69 48.24
CA PRO A 164 -9.32 -12.07 48.68
C PRO A 164 -8.98 -13.09 47.56
N SER A 165 -8.02 -13.96 47.90
CA SER A 165 -7.91 -15.41 47.66
C SER A 165 -8.63 -16.11 46.48
N SER A 166 -7.79 -16.68 45.61
CA SER A 166 -7.77 -18.06 45.08
C SER A 166 -9.03 -18.92 45.07
N SER A 167 -9.32 -19.51 43.90
CA SER A 167 -9.46 -20.98 43.78
C SER A 167 -9.23 -21.46 42.34
N SER A 168 -8.55 -22.61 42.27
CA SER A 168 -8.15 -23.39 41.11
C SER A 168 -9.29 -24.20 40.51
N ALA A 169 -9.28 -24.40 39.19
CA ALA A 169 -9.78 -25.63 38.58
C ALA A 169 -9.10 -25.90 37.23
N SER A 170 -8.36 -26.99 37.21
CA SER A 170 -7.84 -27.71 36.05
C SER A 170 -8.96 -28.41 35.28
N SER A 171 -8.93 -28.38 33.95
CA SER A 171 -9.38 -29.51 33.14
C SER A 171 -8.72 -29.49 31.75
N SER A 172 -8.13 -30.63 31.45
CA SER A 172 -7.56 -31.09 30.19
C SER A 172 -8.63 -31.28 29.10
N GLY A 173 -8.29 -30.98 27.85
CA GLY A 173 -9.10 -31.32 26.68
C GLY A 173 -8.33 -31.09 25.38
N SER A 174 -7.85 -32.18 24.81
CA SER A 174 -7.12 -32.31 23.55
C SER A 174 -8.00 -32.06 22.31
N SER A 175 -7.35 -31.57 21.23
CA SER A 175 -7.48 -32.02 19.81
C SER A 175 -7.89 -30.98 18.76
N THR A 176 -7.06 -30.96 17.70
CA THR A 176 -7.21 -30.44 16.32
C THR A 176 -6.73 -29.02 15.98
N PRO A 177 -5.87 -28.86 14.95
CA PRO A 177 -5.52 -27.55 14.40
C PRO A 177 -6.60 -27.13 13.39
N ALA A 178 -7.41 -26.13 13.75
CA ALA A 178 -8.39 -25.55 12.84
C ALA A 178 -7.72 -24.51 11.94
N ALA A 179 -7.94 -24.70 10.64
CA ALA A 179 -7.44 -23.92 9.52
C ALA A 179 -7.57 -22.41 9.69
N SER A 180 -6.56 -21.71 9.18
CA SER A 180 -6.47 -20.27 8.98
C SER A 180 -7.75 -19.70 8.35
N ALA A 181 -8.61 -19.11 9.19
CA ALA A 181 -9.74 -18.33 8.73
C ALA A 181 -9.26 -16.93 8.30
N PRO A 182 -9.78 -16.36 7.20
CA PRO A 182 -9.36 -15.06 6.70
C PRO A 182 -9.77 -13.99 7.71
N ARG A 183 -8.84 -13.09 8.04
CA ARG A 183 -9.07 -11.96 8.96
C ARG A 183 -10.15 -11.05 8.38
N LYS A 184 -11.41 -11.35 8.71
CA LYS A 184 -12.55 -10.45 8.55
C LYS A 184 -12.21 -9.16 9.30
N TRP A 185 -12.42 -8.02 8.65
CA TRP A 185 -12.47 -6.71 9.28
C TRP A 185 -13.50 -6.71 10.42
N LEU A 186 -13.06 -7.09 11.61
CA LEU A 186 -13.77 -6.74 12.83
C LEU A 186 -13.61 -5.22 12.96
N ARG A 187 -14.73 -4.51 12.78
CA ARG A 187 -14.85 -3.11 13.17
C ARG A 187 -14.71 -3.07 14.68
N SER A 188 -13.46 -3.06 15.14
CA SER A 188 -13.14 -2.94 16.55
C SER A 188 -13.65 -1.58 17.00
N SER A 189 -14.55 -1.61 17.97
CA SER A 189 -14.92 -0.47 18.80
C SER A 189 -13.66 0.31 19.16
N GLY A 190 -13.59 1.57 18.72
CA GLY A 190 -12.58 2.61 19.01
C GLY A 190 -11.35 2.18 19.80
N SER A 191 -10.35 1.60 19.14
CA SER A 191 -8.98 1.69 19.63
C SER A 191 -8.47 3.09 19.24
N GLU A 192 -8.52 4.01 20.19
CA GLU A 192 -7.99 5.36 20.04
C GLU A 192 -6.49 5.26 19.73
N ARG A 193 -6.07 5.66 18.53
CA ARG A 193 -4.67 5.52 18.10
C ARG A 193 -3.82 6.60 18.80
N PRO A 194 -2.70 6.23 19.45
CA PRO A 194 -1.84 7.19 20.13
C PRO A 194 -1.22 8.22 19.17
N PHE A 195 -1.20 7.89 17.87
CA PHE A 195 -0.74 8.77 16.81
C PHE A 195 -1.80 8.90 15.72
N LEU A 196 -1.93 10.13 15.21
CA LEU A 196 -2.57 10.40 13.94
C LEU A 196 -1.54 10.15 12.83
N THR A 197 -1.93 9.43 11.78
CA THR A 197 -1.02 9.10 10.68
C THR A 197 -1.59 9.49 9.34
N ALA A 198 -0.71 9.91 8.44
CA ALA A 198 -1.05 10.21 7.06
C ALA A 198 0.18 10.06 6.17
N THR A 199 -0.08 9.92 4.88
CA THR A 199 0.96 9.65 3.90
C THR A 199 0.64 10.26 2.55
N TYR A 200 1.71 10.61 1.84
CA TYR A 200 1.69 11.01 0.45
C TYR A 200 2.79 10.29 -0.32
N LEU A 201 2.43 9.76 -1.49
CA LEU A 201 3.35 9.14 -2.44
C LEU A 201 4.29 10.19 -3.08
N PRO A 202 5.46 9.78 -3.60
CA PRO A 202 6.45 10.70 -4.19
C PRO A 202 5.89 11.69 -5.22
N ASP A 203 4.96 11.24 -6.06
CA ASP A 203 4.43 12.04 -7.18
C ASP A 203 3.41 13.09 -6.75
N VAL A 204 2.87 13.01 -5.52
CA VAL A 204 1.79 13.91 -5.08
C VAL A 204 2.30 15.34 -4.99
N MET A 205 3.48 15.55 -4.38
CA MET A 205 4.00 16.89 -4.12
C MET A 205 4.34 17.64 -5.41
N PRO A 206 5.08 17.05 -6.38
CA PRO A 206 5.28 17.67 -7.70
C PRO A 206 3.97 17.95 -8.44
N ALA A 207 3.02 17.00 -8.44
CA ALA A 207 1.75 17.15 -9.15
C ALA A 207 0.88 18.29 -8.59
N GLN A 208 0.96 18.54 -7.28
CA GLN A 208 0.27 19.66 -6.63
C GLN A 208 1.07 20.97 -6.65
N GLY A 209 2.36 20.92 -7.00
CA GLY A 209 3.26 22.08 -6.87
C GLY A 209 3.52 22.48 -5.42
N TRP A 210 3.39 21.54 -4.47
CA TRP A 210 3.56 21.83 -3.04
C TRP A 210 5.03 21.94 -2.65
N THR A 211 5.34 22.93 -1.83
CA THR A 211 6.55 22.97 -1.02
C THR A 211 6.52 21.89 0.07
N LYS A 212 7.67 21.63 0.69
CA LYS A 212 7.74 20.66 1.79
C LYS A 212 6.85 21.00 2.97
N VAL A 213 6.78 22.28 3.35
CA VAL A 213 5.96 22.76 4.47
C VAL A 213 4.46 22.59 4.15
N GLU A 214 4.04 22.93 2.93
CA GLU A 214 2.64 22.74 2.51
C GLU A 214 2.24 21.27 2.49
N ALA A 215 3.13 20.39 2.01
CA ALA A 215 2.90 18.95 2.03
C ALA A 215 2.75 18.40 3.45
N ILE A 216 3.58 18.87 4.40
CA ILE A 216 3.51 18.48 5.81
C ILE A 216 2.23 19.00 6.46
N ASP A 217 1.87 20.26 6.26
CA ASP A 217 0.64 20.84 6.82
C ASP A 217 -0.59 20.14 6.26
N SER A 218 -0.60 19.82 4.96
CA SER A 218 -1.66 19.04 4.33
C SER A 218 -1.72 17.61 4.89
N ALA A 219 -0.57 16.97 5.12
CA ALA A 219 -0.51 15.64 5.71
C ALA A 219 -1.06 15.64 7.15
N ILE A 220 -0.72 16.65 7.96
CA ILE A 220 -1.27 16.84 9.32
C ILE A 220 -2.81 16.92 9.27
N ARG A 221 -3.36 17.73 8.37
CA ARG A 221 -4.83 17.82 8.18
C ARG A 221 -5.41 16.48 7.74
N LYS A 222 -4.77 15.80 6.80
CA LYS A 222 -5.18 14.49 6.30
C LYS A 222 -5.15 13.41 7.39
N ALA A 223 -4.25 13.53 8.37
CA ALA A 223 -4.18 12.63 9.52
C ALA A 223 -5.34 12.81 10.50
N GLY A 224 -6.14 13.89 10.34
CA GLY A 224 -7.28 14.20 11.17
C GLY A 224 -7.03 15.28 12.22
N TRP A 225 -5.89 15.99 12.18
CA TRP A 225 -5.65 17.10 13.08
C TRP A 225 -6.48 18.34 12.69
N ASP A 226 -7.35 18.76 13.60
CA ASP A 226 -8.26 19.90 13.44
C ASP A 226 -7.74 21.19 14.10
N GLY A 227 -6.81 21.09 15.06
CA GLY A 227 -6.21 22.23 15.75
C GLY A 227 -5.36 23.16 14.87
N ARG A 228 -4.80 24.21 15.49
CA ARG A 228 -3.87 25.14 14.82
C ARG A 228 -2.56 24.42 14.50
N ILE A 229 -2.07 24.55 13.27
CA ILE A 229 -0.75 24.05 12.88
C ILE A 229 0.29 25.13 13.20
N THR A 230 1.25 24.80 14.06
CA THR A 230 2.34 25.68 14.48
C THR A 230 3.68 25.04 14.20
N GLU A 231 4.77 25.79 14.34
CA GLU A 231 6.12 25.22 14.21
C GLU A 231 6.39 24.10 15.22
N SER A 232 5.87 24.24 16.45
CA SER A 232 5.96 23.18 17.45
C SER A 232 5.15 21.93 17.04
N THR A 233 4.02 22.11 16.35
CA THR A 233 3.22 20.99 15.81
C THR A 233 3.99 20.25 14.72
N ARG A 234 4.72 20.96 13.86
CA ARG A 234 5.54 20.33 12.81
C ARG A 234 6.73 19.59 13.40
N LYS A 235 7.41 20.21 14.37
CA LYS A 235 8.57 19.62 15.07
C LYS A 235 8.22 18.42 15.95
N SER A 236 6.95 18.24 16.33
CA SER A 236 6.51 17.04 17.06
C SER A 236 6.22 15.83 16.16
N LEU A 237 6.26 16.00 14.84
CA LEU A 237 6.10 14.89 13.90
C LEU A 237 7.30 13.95 13.95
N ARG A 238 7.01 12.65 13.92
CA ARG A 238 7.94 11.66 13.37
C ARG A 238 7.61 11.45 11.91
N VAL A 239 8.57 11.67 11.03
CA VAL A 239 8.40 11.52 9.59
C VAL A 239 9.29 10.40 9.11
N ARG A 240 8.71 9.44 8.39
CA ARG A 240 9.46 8.48 7.58
C ARG A 240 9.38 8.89 6.13
N ARG A 241 10.51 8.91 5.43
CA ARG A 241 10.58 9.02 3.98
C ARG A 241 10.70 7.63 3.36
N TYR A 242 10.26 7.49 2.13
CA TYR A 242 10.36 6.24 1.37
C TYR A 242 10.37 6.54 -0.13
N GLN A 243 10.84 5.61 -0.93
CA GLN A 243 10.77 5.66 -2.39
C GLN A 243 9.70 4.72 -2.92
N SER A 244 9.43 4.79 -4.23
CA SER A 244 8.50 3.87 -4.87
C SER A 244 9.06 3.35 -6.18
N ALA A 245 9.22 2.03 -6.27
CA ALA A 245 9.46 1.35 -7.53
C ALA A 245 8.11 1.12 -8.22
N LYS A 246 8.01 1.48 -9.50
CA LYS A 246 6.76 1.43 -10.27
C LYS A 246 6.98 0.72 -11.61
N CYS A 247 6.02 -0.10 -12.00
CA CYS A 247 5.91 -0.65 -13.34
C CYS A 247 4.45 -0.59 -13.81
N THR A 248 4.26 -0.50 -15.11
CA THR A 248 2.93 -0.50 -15.74
C THR A 248 2.94 -1.36 -16.98
N ARG A 249 2.00 -2.27 -17.13
CA ARG A 249 1.86 -3.11 -18.34
C ARG A 249 0.42 -3.15 -18.81
N THR A 250 0.25 -3.16 -20.12
CA THR A 250 -1.04 -3.27 -20.82
C THR A 250 -1.48 -4.72 -20.91
N TYR A 251 -2.76 -4.91 -21.23
CA TYR A 251 -3.31 -6.23 -21.51
C TYR A 251 -2.61 -6.91 -22.69
N ASP A 252 -2.28 -6.16 -23.75
CA ASP A 252 -1.61 -6.72 -24.93
C ASP A 252 -0.22 -7.26 -24.58
N GLU A 253 0.56 -6.52 -23.79
CA GLU A 253 1.88 -6.99 -23.29
C GLU A 253 1.75 -8.25 -22.43
N TRP A 254 0.71 -8.34 -21.60
CA TRP A 254 0.42 -9.55 -20.82
C TRP A 254 0.07 -10.74 -21.72
N MET A 255 -0.75 -10.54 -22.77
CA MET A 255 -1.11 -11.59 -23.72
C MET A 255 0.09 -12.08 -24.54
N GLU A 256 0.97 -11.16 -24.94
CA GLU A 256 2.23 -11.49 -25.62
C GLU A 256 3.14 -12.32 -24.71
N TRP A 257 3.33 -11.90 -23.46
CA TRP A 257 4.08 -12.65 -22.45
C TRP A 257 3.52 -14.05 -22.23
N ARG A 258 2.20 -14.17 -22.03
CA ARG A 258 1.50 -15.44 -21.81
C ARG A 258 1.68 -16.40 -23.00
N SER A 259 1.53 -15.89 -24.22
CA SER A 259 1.72 -16.66 -25.45
C SER A 259 3.19 -17.07 -25.67
N GLY A 260 4.13 -16.34 -25.09
CA GLY A 260 5.55 -16.70 -25.05
C GLY A 260 5.83 -17.82 -24.04
N ALA A 261 5.25 -17.72 -22.84
CA ALA A 261 5.41 -18.71 -21.77
C ALA A 261 4.83 -20.09 -22.13
N GLU A 262 3.71 -20.13 -22.86
CA GLU A 262 3.10 -21.40 -23.33
C GLU A 262 3.92 -22.12 -24.41
N ARG A 263 4.90 -21.44 -25.03
CA ARG A 263 5.78 -21.99 -26.07
C ARG A 263 7.15 -22.42 -25.56
N ALA A 264 7.49 -22.14 -24.31
CA ALA A 264 8.77 -22.44 -23.68
C ALA A 264 8.69 -23.72 -22.85
#